data_AF-A0A323UTQ9-F1
#
_entry.id   AF-A0A323UTQ9-F1
#
_cell.length_a   1.000
_cell.length_b   1.000
_cell.length_c   1.000
_cell.angle_alpha   90.00
_cell.angle_beta   90.00
_cell.angle_gamma   90.00
#
_symmetry.space_group_name_H-M   'P 1'
#
loop_
_entity.id
_entity.type
_entity.pdbx_description
1 polymer ?
#
loop_
_entity_poly.entity_id
_entity_poly.type
_entity_poly.pdbx_seq_one_letter_code
_entity_poly.pdbx_strand_id
1 'polypeptide(L)'
;MRLNGGEQSGTLFRGRDKHWEMIERGNMSLPFRDIVWHAGRLWCTSDYGLWPLEAGQLVRVELPSDIAVCEGNLSAADGVMLMAGAHGAAFHDGNDWQLIFNTFKMEQAPGL
;
A
#
# COMPACT_ATOMS: atom_id res chain seq x y z
N MET A 1 -8.28 14.29 -5.37
CA MET A 1 -6.87 14.50 -5.02
C MET A 1 -6.06 13.64 -5.97
N ARG A 2 -5.04 14.19 -6.67
CA ARG A 2 -4.13 13.40 -7.50
C ARG A 2 -2.73 13.56 -6.93
N LEU A 3 -2.00 12.45 -6.87
CA LEU A 3 -0.64 12.38 -6.35
C LEU A 3 0.20 11.73 -7.42
N ASN A 4 1.31 12.35 -7.78
CA ASN A 4 2.30 11.78 -8.69
C ASN A 4 3.56 11.50 -7.88
N GLY A 5 4.02 10.24 -7.85
CA GLY A 5 5.36 9.88 -7.40
C GLY A 5 6.37 10.33 -8.45
N GLY A 6 6.81 11.59 -8.37
CA GLY A 6 7.71 12.21 -9.33
C GLY A 6 9.10 12.37 -8.76
N GLU A 7 9.87 11.28 -8.80
CA GLU A 7 11.34 11.14 -8.78
C GLU A 7 11.72 9.90 -7.97
N GLN A 8 12.78 9.23 -8.40
CA GLN A 8 13.37 8.02 -7.78
C GLN A 8 13.80 8.19 -6.31
N SER A 9 13.46 9.31 -5.66
CA SER A 9 13.79 9.66 -4.28
C SER A 9 12.72 9.30 -3.24
N GLY A 10 11.48 9.00 -3.64
CA GLY A 10 10.38 8.72 -2.69
C GLY A 10 9.70 9.97 -2.12
N THR A 11 9.80 11.10 -2.81
CA THR A 11 9.15 12.36 -2.43
C THR A 11 7.65 12.32 -2.75
N LEU A 12 6.80 12.66 -1.78
CA LEU A 12 5.34 12.72 -1.96
C LEU A 12 4.87 14.17 -2.04
N PHE A 13 4.08 14.49 -3.06
CA PHE A 13 3.43 15.79 -3.22
C PHE A 13 1.91 15.66 -3.21
N ARG A 14 1.21 16.46 -2.38
CA ARG A 14 -0.24 16.61 -2.36
C ARG A 14 -0.67 17.90 -3.02
N GLY A 15 -1.56 17.79 -3.99
CA GLY A 15 -2.03 18.98 -4.68
C GLY A 15 -3.21 18.77 -5.61
N ARG A 16 -3.70 19.88 -6.13
CA ARG A 16 -4.62 19.94 -7.27
C ARG A 16 -4.30 21.19 -8.09
N ASP A 17 -4.38 21.04 -9.41
CA ASP A 17 -4.15 22.11 -10.38
C ASP A 17 -2.76 22.74 -10.21
N LYS A 18 -2.67 24.00 -9.79
CA LYS A 18 -1.40 24.73 -9.59
C LYS A 18 -0.91 24.76 -8.15
N HIS A 19 -1.60 24.09 -7.22
CA HIS A 19 -1.24 24.07 -5.81
C HIS A 19 -0.74 22.68 -5.45
N TRP A 20 0.56 22.56 -5.19
CA TRP A 20 1.23 21.34 -4.77
C TRP A 20 2.04 21.61 -3.50
N GLU A 21 1.88 20.74 -2.52
CA GLU A 21 2.53 20.76 -1.22
C GLU A 21 3.35 19.48 -1.08
N MET A 22 4.62 19.60 -0.71
CA MET A 22 5.46 18.44 -0.42
C MET A 22 5.08 17.89 0.96
N ILE A 23 4.65 16.64 1.03
CA ILE A 23 4.29 15.94 2.26
C ILE A 23 5.49 15.21 2.84
N GLU A 24 6.23 14.50 1.98
CA GLU A 24 7.39 13.71 2.39
C GLU A 24 8.55 14.07 1.48
N ARG A 25 9.71 14.39 2.08
CA ARG A 25 10.94 14.62 1.33
C ARG A 25 11.69 13.30 1.24
N GLY A 26 11.93 12.83 0.02
CA GLY A 26 12.56 11.57 -0.29
C GLY A 26 13.93 11.38 0.37
N ASN A 27 13.93 10.84 1.59
CA ASN A 27 15.13 10.37 2.30
C ASN A 27 14.96 8.90 2.73
N MET A 28 13.94 8.21 2.20
CA MET A 28 13.79 6.77 2.37
C MET A 28 14.78 6.05 1.46
N SER A 29 15.53 5.11 2.05
CA SER A 29 16.52 4.31 1.32
C SER A 29 15.92 3.44 0.21
N LEU A 30 14.60 3.20 0.24
CA LEU A 30 13.85 2.55 -0.83
C LEU A 30 12.60 3.37 -1.19
N PRO A 31 12.37 3.66 -2.48
CA PRO A 31 11.19 4.39 -2.94
C PRO A 31 9.91 3.58 -2.76
N PHE A 32 8.77 4.27 -2.71
CA PHE A 32 7.47 3.60 -2.72
C PHE A 32 7.23 2.87 -4.04
N ARG A 33 6.77 1.61 -3.95
CA ARG A 33 6.37 0.77 -5.08
C ARG A 33 5.03 1.22 -5.66
N ASP A 34 4.08 1.57 -4.79
CA ASP A 34 2.75 2.00 -5.22
C ASP A 34 2.13 2.99 -4.23
N ILE A 35 1.18 3.80 -4.71
CA ILE A 35 0.50 4.84 -3.95
C ILE A 35 -0.97 4.93 -4.37
N VAL A 36 -1.90 4.70 -3.44
CA VAL A 36 -3.36 4.76 -3.71
C VAL A 36 -4.14 5.49 -2.61
N TRP A 37 -5.28 6.08 -2.98
CA TRP A 37 -6.22 6.66 -2.01
C TRP A 37 -7.30 5.64 -1.68
N HIS A 38 -7.49 5.32 -0.39
CA HIS A 38 -8.52 4.39 0.08
C HIS A 38 -8.97 4.73 1.49
N ALA A 39 -10.27 4.57 1.77
CA ALA A 39 -10.83 4.75 3.11
C ALA A 39 -10.42 6.05 3.82
N GLY A 40 -10.43 7.16 3.07
CA GLY A 40 -10.11 8.49 3.59
C GLY A 40 -8.63 8.76 3.86
N ARG A 41 -7.72 7.84 3.51
CA ARG A 41 -6.29 8.01 3.70
C ARG A 41 -5.49 7.65 2.44
N LEU A 42 -4.27 8.16 2.39
CA LEU A 42 -3.29 7.78 1.38
C LEU A 42 -2.54 6.55 1.86
N TRP A 43 -2.36 5.56 1.00
CA TRP A 43 -1.58 4.36 1.29
C TRP A 43 -0.40 4.27 0.34
N CYS A 44 0.77 3.94 0.88
CA CYS A 44 1.98 3.72 0.12
C CYS A 44 2.54 2.34 0.44
N THR A 45 3.04 1.61 -0.55
CA THR A 45 3.80 0.36 -0.31
C THR A 45 5.26 0.54 -0.62
N SER A 46 6.11 -0.24 0.03
CA SER A 46 7.51 -0.43 -0.31
C SER A 46 7.90 -1.89 -0.09
N ASP A 47 9.16 -2.23 -0.36
CA ASP A 47 9.70 -3.56 0.01
C ASP A 47 9.75 -3.80 1.53
N TYR A 48 9.50 -2.78 2.35
CA TYR A 48 9.42 -2.88 3.80
C TYR A 48 7.98 -2.86 4.34
N GLY A 49 6.99 -2.78 3.46
CA GLY A 49 5.58 -2.99 3.78
C GLY A 49 4.68 -1.82 3.46
N LEU A 50 3.58 -1.72 4.21
CA LEU A 50 2.48 -0.80 3.94
C LEU A 50 2.46 0.41 4.90
N TRP A 51 2.26 1.59 4.35
CA TRP A 51 2.38 2.87 5.06
C TRP A 51 1.19 3.79 4.72
N PRO A 52 0.20 3.96 5.61
CA PRO A 52 -0.79 5.00 5.45
C PRO A 52 -0.17 6.35 5.85
N LEU A 53 -0.60 7.41 5.19
CA LEU A 53 -0.34 8.76 5.62
C LEU A 53 -1.41 9.19 6.62
N GLU A 54 -1.02 9.35 7.88
CA GLU A 54 -1.88 9.78 8.98
C GLU A 54 -1.32 11.05 9.60
N ALA A 55 -2.15 12.09 9.71
CA ALA A 55 -1.75 13.40 10.25
C ALA A 55 -0.45 13.99 9.64
N GLY A 56 -0.16 13.66 8.37
CA GLY A 56 1.04 14.14 7.67
C GLY A 56 2.30 13.30 7.91
N GLN A 57 2.18 12.14 8.55
CA GLN A 57 3.27 11.20 8.79
C GLN A 57 2.96 9.82 8.20
N LEU A 58 3.98 9.18 7.65
CA LEU A 58 3.90 7.80 7.18
C LEU A 58 4.15 6.87 8.37
N VAL A 59 3.14 6.07 8.72
CA VAL A 59 3.21 5.12 9.84
C VAL A 59 3.21 3.71 9.27
N ARG A 60 4.09 2.82 9.70
CA ARG A 60 4.05 1.43 9.21
C ARG A 60 2.83 0.72 9.78
N VAL A 61 2.06 0.01 8.94
CA VAL A 61 1.03 -0.91 9.43
C VAL A 61 1.68 -2.24 9.83
N GLU A 62 1.37 -2.70 11.03
CA GLU A 62 1.58 -4.09 11.43
C GLU A 62 0.45 -4.94 10.84
N LEU A 63 0.71 -5.63 9.74
CA LEU A 63 -0.25 -6.53 9.11
C LEU A 63 -0.20 -7.92 9.77
N PRO A 64 -1.35 -8.63 9.88
CA PRO A 64 -1.33 -10.05 10.22
C PRO A 64 -0.40 -10.80 9.27
N SER A 65 0.32 -11.82 9.75
CA SER A 65 1.33 -12.54 8.97
C SER A 65 0.80 -13.08 7.63
N ASP A 66 -0.45 -13.53 7.61
CA ASP A 66 -1.11 -14.05 6.41
C ASP A 66 -1.42 -12.98 5.36
N ILE A 67 -1.52 -11.73 5.78
CA ILE A 67 -1.75 -10.57 4.92
C ILE A 67 -0.42 -9.93 4.53
N ALA A 68 0.57 -9.93 5.42
CA ALA A 68 1.91 -9.38 5.18
C ALA A 68 2.60 -10.06 3.98
N VAL A 69 2.36 -11.34 3.73
CA VAL A 69 2.91 -12.02 2.53
C VAL A 69 2.35 -11.48 1.20
N CYS A 70 1.25 -10.72 1.26
CA CYS A 70 0.63 -10.09 0.11
C CYS A 70 1.21 -8.69 -0.17
N GLU A 71 2.13 -8.17 0.66
CA GLU A 71 2.74 -6.86 0.47
C GLU A 71 3.38 -6.73 -0.92
N GLY A 72 2.98 -5.68 -1.66
CA GLY A 72 3.36 -5.52 -3.05
C GLY A 72 2.67 -4.33 -3.71
N ASN A 73 2.09 -4.54 -4.88
CA ASN A 73 1.38 -3.50 -5.63
C ASN A 73 0.02 -3.21 -5.01
N LEU A 74 -0.45 -1.96 -5.18
CA LEU A 74 -1.76 -1.53 -4.70
C LEU A 74 -2.67 -1.14 -5.87
N SER A 75 -3.96 -1.39 -5.70
CA SER A 75 -4.98 -0.83 -6.58
C SER A 75 -6.22 -0.53 -5.75
N ALA A 76 -6.86 0.62 -5.96
CA ALA A 76 -8.07 0.99 -5.23
C ALA A 76 -9.17 1.44 -6.19
N ALA A 77 -10.34 0.82 -6.08
CA ALA A 77 -11.52 1.14 -6.86
C ALA A 77 -12.78 0.67 -6.11
N ASP A 78 -13.91 1.36 -6.32
CA ASP A 78 -15.23 0.97 -5.82
C ASP A 78 -15.29 0.62 -4.32
N GLY A 79 -14.52 1.35 -3.51
CA GLY A 79 -14.50 1.17 -2.06
C GLY A 79 -13.65 -0.01 -1.58
N VAL A 80 -12.84 -0.62 -2.43
CA VAL A 80 -11.93 -1.71 -2.08
C VAL A 80 -10.50 -1.33 -2.47
N MET A 81 -9.54 -1.66 -1.61
CA MET A 81 -8.12 -1.62 -1.94
C MET A 81 -7.56 -3.03 -2.01
N LEU A 82 -7.07 -3.41 -3.19
CA LEU A 82 -6.32 -4.63 -3.42
C LEU A 82 -4.84 -4.42 -3.13
N MET A 83 -4.23 -5.43 -2.53
CA MET A 83 -2.80 -5.54 -2.31
C MET A 83 -2.34 -6.92 -2.78
N ALA A 84 -1.38 -6.95 -3.70
CA ALA A 84 -0.89 -8.19 -4.28
C ALA A 84 0.64 -8.20 -4.36
N GLY A 85 1.22 -9.28 -3.84
CA GLY A 85 2.64 -9.53 -3.78
C GLY A 85 3.00 -10.89 -4.38
N ALA A 86 4.26 -11.29 -4.26
CA ALA A 86 4.75 -12.52 -4.87
C ALA A 86 4.09 -13.80 -4.31
N HIS A 87 3.57 -13.76 -3.09
CA HIS A 87 3.10 -14.94 -2.36
C HIS A 87 1.63 -14.88 -1.94
N GLY A 88 0.89 -13.87 -2.40
CA GLY A 88 -0.50 -13.73 -2.02
C GLY A 88 -1.16 -12.47 -2.54
N ALA A 89 -2.47 -12.43 -2.36
CA ALA A 89 -3.27 -11.23 -2.53
C ALA A 89 -4.27 -11.11 -1.38
N ALA A 90 -4.52 -9.87 -0.97
CA ALA A 90 -5.50 -9.50 0.04
C ALA A 90 -6.22 -8.23 -0.40
N PHE A 91 -7.38 -7.97 0.20
CA PHE A 91 -8.07 -6.69 0.02
C PHE A 91 -8.45 -6.07 1.36
N HIS A 92 -8.59 -4.75 1.36
CA HIS A 92 -9.08 -3.96 2.47
C HIS A 92 -10.40 -3.30 2.06
N ASP A 93 -11.47 -3.55 2.79
CA ASP A 93 -12.81 -3.00 2.51
C ASP A 93 -13.04 -1.58 3.07
N GLY A 94 -12.02 -1.04 3.75
CA GLY A 94 -12.05 0.24 4.42
C GLY A 94 -12.03 0.13 5.95
N ASN A 95 -12.30 -1.05 6.48
CA ASN A 95 -12.20 -1.36 7.90
C ASN A 95 -11.23 -2.50 8.15
N ASP A 96 -11.38 -3.61 7.40
CA ASP A 96 -10.72 -4.87 7.69
C ASP A 96 -9.97 -5.43 6.48
N TRP A 97 -8.92 -6.20 6.76
CA TRP A 97 -8.17 -6.96 5.77
C TRP A 97 -8.75 -8.36 5.59
N GLN A 98 -8.87 -8.77 4.33
CA GLN A 98 -9.37 -10.08 3.93
C GLN A 98 -8.36 -10.74 2.98
N LEU A 99 -7.96 -11.97 3.31
CA LEU A 99 -7.06 -12.75 2.48
C LEU A 99 -7.82 -13.33 1.27
N ILE A 100 -7.28 -13.14 0.07
CA ILE A 100 -7.78 -13.82 -1.14
C ILE A 100 -7.07 -15.17 -1.28
N PHE A 101 -5.73 -15.16 -1.27
CA PHE A 101 -4.93 -16.38 -1.24
C PHE A 101 -3.54 -16.12 -0.66
N ASN A 102 -2.93 -17.18 -0.14
CA ASN A 102 -1.54 -17.23 0.35
C ASN A 102 -0.92 -18.53 -0.15
N THR A 103 0.13 -18.43 -0.97
CA THR A 103 0.74 -19.61 -1.62
C THR A 103 1.34 -20.57 -0.62
N PHE A 104 1.93 -20.09 0.47
CA PHE A 104 2.52 -20.94 1.52
C PHE A 104 1.46 -21.77 2.27
N LYS A 105 0.23 -21.28 2.36
CA LYS A 105 -0.88 -22.05 2.94
C LYS A 105 -1.46 -23.06 1.95
N MET A 106 -1.53 -22.70 0.68
CA MET A 106 -2.04 -23.58 -0.36
C MET A 106 -1.12 -24.77 -0.62
N GLU A 107 0.20 -24.57 -0.58
CA GLU A 107 1.18 -25.65 -0.72
C GLU A 107 1.17 -26.65 0.44
N GLN A 108 0.67 -26.23 1.61
CA GLN A 108 0.48 -27.08 2.80
C GLN A 108 -0.85 -27.83 2.81
N ALA A 109 -1.76 -27.55 1.87
CA ALA A 109 -2.94 -28.36 1.63
C ALA A 109 -2.62 -29.31 0.47
N PRO A 110 -2.10 -30.54 0.74
CA PRO A 110 -1.98 -31.53 -0.32
C PRO A 110 -3.38 -31.75 -0.90
N GLY A 111 -3.44 -31.79 -2.24
CA GLY A 111 -4.66 -31.66 -3.03
C GLY A 111 -5.89 -32.42 -2.52
N LEU A 112 -7.05 -31.81 -2.77
CA LEU A 112 -8.35 -32.50 -2.84
C LEU A 112 -8.25 -33.79 -3.66
#